data_AF-A0AAV6CRL9-F1
#
_entry.id   AF-A0AAV6CRL9-F1
#
_cell.length_a   1.000
_cell.length_b   1.000
_cell.length_c   1.000
_cell.angle_alpha   90.00
_cell.angle_beta   90.00
_cell.angle_gamma   90.00
#
_symmetry.space_group_name_H-M   'P 1'
#
loop_
_entity.id
_entity.type
_entity.pdbx_description
1 polymer ?
#
loop_
_entity_poly.entity_id
_entity_poly.type
_entity_poly.pdbx_seq_one_letter_code
_entity_poly.pdbx_strand_id
1 'polypeptide(L)'
;MYVFIVALLAFVLITPAHAQVHVDIGIHLPGPPQLVVVPEVRAVQYAPAAPANIFFYSGQYWAFANGGWHVSTGYNGPWIVVTPQVVPRPLLFVPVNYYRIPPG
;
A
#
# COMPACT_ATOMS: atom_id res chain seq x y z
N MET A 1 -16.77 52.70 9.59
CA MET A 1 -17.52 51.79 10.48
C MET A 1 -18.47 51.00 9.59
N TYR A 2 -18.52 49.66 9.70
CA TYR A 2 -19.14 48.68 8.76
C TYR A 2 -18.24 48.16 7.62
N VAL A 3 -16.95 47.96 7.93
CA VAL A 3 -16.35 46.65 7.61
C VAL A 3 -17.10 45.62 8.47
N PHE A 4 -17.29 44.40 7.98
CA PHE A 4 -17.99 43.24 8.58
C PHE A 4 -19.35 42.95 7.95
N ILE A 5 -19.54 41.67 7.58
CA ILE A 5 -20.75 41.02 7.05
C ILE A 5 -20.86 41.24 5.53
N VAL A 6 -20.45 40.36 4.61
CA VAL A 6 -20.58 38.90 4.54
C VAL A 6 -19.44 38.36 3.63
N ALA A 7 -18.27 38.11 4.18
CA ALA A 7 -17.29 37.22 3.54
C ALA A 7 -17.38 35.87 4.25
N LEU A 8 -18.56 35.24 4.16
CA LEU A 8 -18.82 33.93 4.74
C LEU A 8 -18.07 32.89 3.89
N LEU A 9 -16.84 32.60 4.29
CA LEU A 9 -16.21 31.28 4.27
C LEU A 9 -16.91 30.24 3.38
N ALA A 10 -16.60 30.29 2.08
CA ALA A 10 -16.77 29.15 1.20
C ALA A 10 -15.39 28.75 0.64
N PHE A 11 -14.42 28.54 1.53
CA PHE A 11 -13.31 27.64 1.24
C PHE A 11 -13.89 26.22 1.28
N VAL A 12 -14.58 25.82 0.20
CA VAL A 12 -14.87 24.42 -0.04
C VAL A 12 -13.52 23.77 -0.25
N LEU A 13 -12.98 23.16 0.81
CA LEU A 13 -11.91 22.19 0.70
C LEU A 13 -12.48 21.08 -0.17
N ILE A 14 -12.14 21.08 -1.46
CA ILE A 14 -12.33 19.92 -2.33
C ILE A 14 -11.35 18.89 -1.79
N THR A 15 -11.72 18.20 -0.71
CA THR A 15 -11.02 16.99 -0.33
C THR A 15 -11.31 16.00 -1.44
N PRO A 16 -10.29 15.41 -2.09
CA PRO A 16 -10.55 14.27 -2.94
C PRO A 16 -11.27 13.24 -2.06
N ALA A 17 -12.53 12.96 -2.38
CA ALA A 17 -13.21 11.78 -1.88
C ALA A 17 -12.49 10.60 -2.52
N HIS A 18 -11.36 10.20 -1.92
CA HIS A 18 -10.77 8.91 -2.19
C HIS A 18 -11.85 7.92 -1.79
N ALA A 19 -12.55 7.36 -2.77
CA ALA A 19 -13.38 6.19 -2.55
C ALA A 19 -12.44 5.12 -2.02
N GLN A 20 -12.30 5.06 -0.69
CA GLN A 20 -11.55 4.03 0.00
C GLN A 20 -12.39 2.77 -0.14
N VAL A 21 -12.24 2.10 -1.27
CA VAL A 21 -12.71 0.73 -1.43
C VAL A 21 -11.82 -0.09 -0.52
N HIS A 22 -12.28 -0.31 0.71
CA HIS A 22 -11.65 -1.23 1.63
C HIS A 22 -11.88 -2.63 1.08
N VAL A 23 -10.84 -3.23 0.51
CA VAL A 23 -10.89 -4.61 0.03
C VAL A 23 -10.28 -5.49 1.10
N ASP A 24 -11.08 -6.41 1.63
CA ASP A 24 -10.54 -7.53 2.39
C ASP A 24 -9.91 -8.52 1.39
N ILE A 25 -8.61 -8.75 1.54
CA ILE A 25 -7.82 -9.60 0.66
C ILE A 25 -7.40 -10.91 1.34
N GLY A 26 -8.00 -11.23 2.49
CA GLY A 26 -7.66 -12.40 3.30
C GLY A 26 -6.26 -12.36 3.93
N ILE A 27 -5.60 -11.19 3.96
CA ILE A 27 -4.30 -11.01 4.62
C ILE A 27 -4.54 -10.54 6.05
N HIS A 28 -4.37 -11.45 7.00
CA HIS A 28 -4.43 -11.16 8.43
C HIS A 28 -3.04 -11.28 9.05
N LEU A 29 -2.44 -10.13 9.37
CA LEU A 29 -1.18 -10.08 10.10
C LEU A 29 -1.46 -9.98 11.61
N PRO A 30 -0.82 -10.81 12.46
CA PRO A 30 -1.03 -10.78 13.92
C PRO A 30 -0.44 -9.51 14.59
N GLY A 31 0.36 -8.73 13.84
CA GLY A 31 0.97 -7.49 14.27
C GLY A 31 1.86 -6.93 13.15
N PRO A 32 2.57 -5.82 13.39
CA PRO A 32 3.53 -5.27 12.43
C PRO A 32 4.57 -6.34 12.05
N PRO A 33 4.73 -6.66 10.75
CA PRO A 33 5.65 -7.69 10.33
C PRO A 33 7.11 -7.23 10.48
N GLN A 34 8.00 -8.18 10.73
CA GLN A 34 9.43 -7.94 10.63
C GLN A 34 9.82 -7.81 9.15
N LEU A 35 10.48 -6.70 8.81
CA LEU A 35 10.91 -6.39 7.45
C LEU A 35 12.40 -6.67 7.28
N VAL A 36 12.76 -7.35 6.19
CA VAL A 36 14.14 -7.66 5.82
C VAL A 36 14.41 -7.13 4.42
N VAL A 37 15.56 -6.50 4.21
CA VAL A 37 15.96 -5.95 2.91
C VAL A 37 16.15 -7.06 1.89
N VAL A 38 15.64 -6.87 0.67
CA VAL A 38 15.94 -7.73 -0.48
C VAL A 38 17.33 -7.34 -1.02
N PRO A 39 18.36 -8.21 -0.96
CA PRO A 39 19.73 -7.86 -1.34
C PRO A 39 19.88 -7.36 -2.78
N GLU A 40 19.14 -7.94 -3.71
CA GLU A 40 19.15 -7.61 -5.14
C GLU A 40 18.43 -6.30 -5.43
N VAL A 41 17.47 -5.93 -4.56
CA VAL A 41 16.67 -4.70 -4.69
C VAL A 41 16.64 -3.99 -3.33
N ARG A 42 17.76 -3.34 -2.98
CA ARG A 42 17.97 -2.74 -1.64
C ARG A 42 16.92 -1.70 -1.20
N ALA A 43 16.18 -1.15 -2.15
CA ALA A 43 15.08 -0.21 -1.86
C ALA A 43 13.80 -0.91 -1.37
N VAL A 44 13.70 -2.23 -1.54
CA VAL A 44 12.56 -3.05 -1.16
C VAL A 44 12.93 -3.88 0.06
N GLN A 45 12.01 -3.93 1.00
CA GLN A 45 12.03 -4.89 2.10
C GLN A 45 10.87 -5.87 1.91
N TYR A 46 11.01 -7.09 2.42
CA TYR A 46 9.95 -8.10 2.42
C TYR A 46 9.73 -8.63 3.83
N ALA A 47 8.56 -9.20 4.09
CA ALA A 47 8.23 -9.81 5.38
C ALA A 47 8.32 -11.34 5.31
N PRO A 48 9.45 -11.97 5.69
CA PRO A 48 9.63 -13.41 5.56
C PRO A 48 8.66 -14.23 6.42
N ALA A 49 8.26 -13.70 7.57
CA ALA A 49 7.34 -14.38 8.49
C ALA A 49 5.85 -14.16 8.12
N ALA A 50 5.54 -13.24 7.21
CA ALA A 50 4.15 -12.95 6.86
C ALA A 50 3.51 -14.16 6.13
N PRO A 51 2.22 -14.44 6.36
CA PRO A 51 1.51 -15.53 5.69
C PRO A 51 1.22 -15.23 4.21
N ALA A 52 1.50 -14.03 3.74
CA ALA A 52 1.28 -13.57 2.37
C ALA A 52 2.54 -12.88 1.81
N ASN A 53 2.56 -12.61 0.50
CA ASN A 53 3.62 -11.84 -0.13
C ASN A 53 3.50 -10.37 0.27
N ILE A 54 4.29 -9.94 1.25
CA ILE A 54 4.30 -8.56 1.74
C ILE A 54 5.66 -7.94 1.49
N PHE A 55 5.63 -6.78 0.86
CA PHE A 55 6.77 -5.94 0.59
C PHE A 55 6.55 -4.55 1.17
N PHE A 56 7.63 -3.86 1.48
CA PHE A 56 7.63 -2.48 1.95
C PHE A 56 8.55 -1.65 1.06
N TYR A 57 7.98 -0.58 0.51
CA TYR A 57 8.68 0.32 -0.41
C TYR A 57 8.16 1.74 -0.22
N SER A 58 9.07 2.70 -0.04
CA SER A 58 8.76 4.13 0.03
C SER A 58 7.64 4.51 1.01
N GLY A 59 7.60 3.87 2.18
CA GLY A 59 6.61 4.16 3.23
C GLY A 59 5.27 3.44 3.08
N GLN A 60 5.12 2.57 2.08
CA GLN A 60 3.89 1.83 1.80
C GLN A 60 4.14 0.32 1.85
N TYR A 61 3.11 -0.39 2.30
CA TYR A 61 3.01 -1.83 2.21
C TYR A 61 2.39 -2.22 0.88
N TRP A 62 3.03 -3.17 0.21
CA TRP A 62 2.61 -3.74 -1.05
C TRP A 62 2.38 -5.23 -0.86
N ALA A 63 1.20 -5.71 -1.22
CA ALA A 63 0.84 -7.10 -1.12
C ALA A 63 0.53 -7.67 -2.51
N PHE A 64 1.08 -8.86 -2.80
CA PHE A 64 0.69 -9.63 -3.98
C PHE A 64 -0.15 -10.83 -3.54
N ALA A 65 -1.46 -10.75 -3.77
CA ALA A 65 -2.43 -11.76 -3.34
C ALA A 65 -3.54 -11.90 -4.38
N ASN A 66 -4.12 -13.10 -4.51
CA ASN A 66 -5.21 -13.38 -5.44
C ASN A 66 -4.90 -12.98 -6.91
N GLY A 67 -3.64 -13.06 -7.32
CA GLY A 67 -3.19 -12.67 -8.66
C GLY A 67 -3.10 -11.16 -8.92
N GLY A 68 -3.31 -10.33 -7.89
CA GLY A 68 -3.31 -8.86 -8.00
C GLY A 68 -2.39 -8.17 -6.99
N TRP A 69 -2.03 -6.93 -7.32
CA TRP A 69 -1.28 -6.07 -6.42
C TRP A 69 -2.23 -5.22 -5.57
N HIS A 70 -1.84 -5.03 -4.32
CA HIS A 70 -2.57 -4.22 -3.36
C HIS A 70 -1.61 -3.32 -2.61
N VAL A 71 -2.03 -2.11 -2.28
CA VAL A 71 -1.21 -1.13 -1.55
C VAL A 71 -1.94 -0.62 -0.32
N SER A 72 -1.20 -0.37 0.75
CA SER A 72 -1.70 0.23 1.98
C SER A 72 -0.60 1.06 2.65
N THR A 73 -0.98 2.11 3.37
CA THR A 73 -0.06 2.84 4.25
C THR A 73 0.20 2.11 5.56
N GLY A 74 -0.72 1.22 5.97
CA GLY A 74 -0.60 0.36 7.16
C GLY A 74 -0.37 -1.11 6.80
N TYR A 75 0.25 -1.85 7.71
CA TYR A 75 0.53 -3.28 7.53
C TYR A 75 -0.73 -4.16 7.47
N ASN A 76 -1.84 -3.68 8.05
CA ASN A 76 -3.12 -4.37 8.17
C ASN A 76 -4.22 -3.76 7.27
N GLY A 77 -3.84 -2.96 6.28
CA GLY A 77 -4.78 -2.22 5.43
C GLY A 77 -5.12 -0.82 5.97
N PRO A 78 -6.14 -0.16 5.41
CA PRO A 78 -7.01 -0.63 4.32
C PRO A 78 -6.23 -0.88 3.02
N TRP A 79 -6.49 -2.01 2.37
CA TRP A 79 -5.84 -2.38 1.12
C TRP A 79 -6.60 -1.81 -0.08
N ILE A 80 -5.85 -1.25 -1.02
CA ILE A 80 -6.35 -0.72 -2.29
C ILE A 80 -5.82 -1.60 -3.41
N VAL A 81 -6.71 -2.16 -4.22
CA VAL A 81 -6.35 -2.93 -5.42
C VAL A 81 -5.74 -1.99 -6.44
N VAL A 82 -4.62 -2.38 -7.02
CA VAL A 82 -3.91 -1.60 -8.02
C VAL A 82 -3.46 -2.47 -9.19
N THR A 83 -3.43 -1.87 -10.37
CA THR A 83 -2.96 -2.58 -11.56
C THR A 83 -1.43 -2.62 -11.60
N PRO A 84 -0.82 -3.61 -12.28
CA PRO A 84 0.65 -3.71 -12.35
C PRO A 84 1.35 -2.46 -12.89
N GLN A 85 0.67 -1.62 -13.69
CA GLN A 85 1.26 -0.40 -14.28
C GLN A 85 1.58 0.69 -13.23
N VAL A 86 0.89 0.69 -12.08
CA VAL A 86 1.15 1.66 -11.00
C VAL A 86 2.04 1.10 -9.90
N VAL A 87 2.42 -0.18 -10.00
CA VAL A 87 3.35 -0.82 -9.07
C VAL A 87 4.75 -0.27 -9.32
N PRO A 88 5.46 0.21 -8.27
CA PRO A 88 6.84 0.64 -8.39
C PRO A 88 7.71 -0.42 -9.06
N ARG A 89 8.49 0.00 -10.08
CA ARG A 89 9.41 -0.88 -10.81
C ARG A 89 10.32 -1.74 -9.90
N PRO A 90 10.88 -1.22 -8.78
CA PRO A 90 11.70 -2.04 -7.90
C PRO A 90 10.98 -3.29 -7.36
N LEU A 91 9.67 -3.21 -7.09
CA LEU A 91 8.89 -4.37 -6.62
C LEU A 91 8.75 -5.44 -7.70
N LEU A 92 8.63 -5.03 -8.97
CA LEU A 92 8.54 -5.95 -10.10
C LEU A 92 9.86 -6.67 -10.39
N PHE A 93 10.99 -6.12 -9.92
CA PHE A 93 12.31 -6.76 -10.02
C PHE A 93 12.66 -7.65 -8.83
N VAL A 94 11.79 -7.74 -7.82
CA VAL A 94 12.02 -8.66 -6.69
C VAL A 94 12.03 -10.10 -7.20
N PRO A 95 13.09 -10.88 -6.94
CA PRO A 95 13.14 -12.28 -7.36
C PRO A 95 12.00 -13.11 -6.75
N VAL A 96 11.50 -14.09 -7.51
CA VAL A 96 10.38 -14.95 -7.09
C VAL A 96 10.67 -15.71 -5.79
N ASN A 97 11.95 -15.94 -5.45
CA ASN A 97 12.37 -16.59 -4.21
C ASN A 97 11.96 -15.82 -2.93
N TYR A 98 11.64 -14.52 -3.05
CA TYR A 98 11.12 -13.69 -1.96
C TYR A 98 9.59 -13.69 -1.87
N TYR A 99 8.92 -14.38 -2.78
CA TYR A 99 7.49 -14.59 -2.76
C TYR A 99 7.22 -15.89 -2.00
N ARG A 100 6.38 -15.80 -0.97
CA ARG A 100 5.87 -16.97 -0.26
C ARG A 100 4.90 -17.77 -1.11
N ILE A 101 4.13 -17.09 -1.95
CA ILE A 101 3.21 -17.67 -2.93
C ILE A 101 3.63 -17.12 -4.31
N PRO A 102 4.32 -17.93 -5.14
CA PRO A 102 4.76 -17.49 -6.45
C PRO A 102 3.59 -17.03 -7.35
N PRO A 103 3.78 -16.01 -8.19
CA PRO A 103 2.84 -15.71 -9.27
C PRO A 103 2.81 -16.88 -10.26
N GLY A 104 1.60 -17.27 -10.68
CA GLY A 104 1.36 -18.32 -11.68
C GLY A 104 1.43 -17.84 -13.11
#